data_AF-A0A3M5DNY3-F1
#
_entry.id   AF-A0A3M5DNY3-F1
#
_cell.length_a   1.000
_cell.length_b   1.000
_cell.length_c   1.000
_cell.angle_alpha   90.00
_cell.angle_beta   90.00
_cell.angle_gamma   90.00
#
_symmetry.space_group_name_H-M   'P 1'
#
loop_
_entity.id
_entity.type
_entity.pdbx_description
1 polymer ?
#
loop_
_entity_poly.entity_id
_entity_poly.type
_entity_poly.pdbx_seq_one_letter_code
_entity_poly.pdbx_strand_id
1 'polypeptide(L)' 'MRKILPLRAWLAAGLILGSPFSHAASNLVFCSEGSPAGFDPAQYTTGTDYDATSVTLFNRLVQFERGGT' A
#
# COMPACT_ATOMS: atom_id res chain seq x y z
N MET A 1 5.17 -38.73 -30.50
CA MET A 1 5.36 -38.06 -29.19
C MET A 1 6.03 -36.71 -29.44
N ARG A 2 5.39 -35.57 -29.07
CA ARG A 2 5.92 -34.16 -29.04
C ARG A 2 4.83 -33.06 -29.25
N LYS A 3 3.56 -33.27 -28.88
CA LYS A 3 2.54 -32.18 -28.86
C LYS A 3 2.33 -31.55 -27.47
N ILE A 4 3.03 -32.06 -26.44
CA ILE A 4 2.89 -31.64 -25.04
C ILE A 4 3.81 -30.43 -24.72
N LEU A 5 4.86 -30.23 -25.52
CA LEU A 5 5.79 -29.09 -25.39
C LEU A 5 5.15 -27.72 -25.67
N PRO A 6 4.32 -27.52 -26.72
CA PRO A 6 3.67 -26.22 -26.95
C PRO A 6 2.64 -25.89 -25.87
N LEU A 7 1.88 -26.86 -25.34
CA LEU A 7 0.84 -26.56 -24.34
C LEU A 7 1.44 -25.94 -23.05
N ARG A 8 2.61 -26.42 -22.62
CA ARG A 8 3.34 -25.85 -21.46
C ARG A 8 3.86 -24.44 -21.75
N ALA A 9 4.34 -24.20 -22.96
CA ALA A 9 4.80 -22.88 -23.38
C ALA A 9 3.65 -21.86 -23.40
N TRP A 10 2.45 -22.28 -23.80
CA TRP A 10 1.27 -21.42 -23.84
C TRP A 10 0.69 -21.13 -22.45
N LEU A 11 0.69 -22.11 -21.54
CA LEU A 11 0.32 -21.86 -20.13
C LEU A 11 1.29 -20.88 -19.44
N ALA A 12 2.59 -21.03 -19.67
CA ALA A 12 3.60 -20.13 -19.11
C ALA A 12 3.46 -18.71 -19.66
N ALA A 13 3.20 -18.57 -20.97
CA ALA A 13 2.96 -17.26 -21.59
C ALA A 13 1.69 -16.59 -21.06
N GLY A 14 0.61 -17.35 -20.82
CA GLY A 14 -0.63 -16.84 -20.23
C GLY A 14 -0.44 -16.30 -18.81
N LEU A 15 0.41 -16.93 -18.00
CA LEU A 15 0.68 -16.47 -16.63
C LEU A 15 1.46 -15.13 -16.61
N ILE A 16 2.37 -14.93 -17.56
CA ILE A 16 3.17 -13.70 -17.69
C ILE A 16 2.34 -12.55 -18.26
N LEU A 17 1.42 -12.85 -19.19
CA LEU A 17 0.54 -11.84 -19.80
C LEU A 17 -0.71 -11.54 -18.97
N GLY A 18 -1.07 -12.41 -18.03
CA GLY A 18 -2.22 -12.26 -17.14
C GLY A 18 -1.93 -11.52 -15.85
N SER A 19 -0.67 -11.19 -15.55
CA SER A 19 -0.37 -10.32 -14.41
C SER A 19 -0.96 -8.94 -14.67
N PRO A 20 -1.81 -8.39 -13.78
CA PRO A 20 -2.27 -7.03 -13.94
C PRO A 20 -1.04 -6.13 -14.03
N PHE A 21 -0.91 -5.35 -15.11
CA PHE A 21 0.03 -4.25 -15.13
C PHE A 21 -0.27 -3.40 -13.91
N SER A 22 0.64 -3.33 -12.94
CA SER A 22 0.59 -2.32 -11.89
C SER A 22 0.68 -0.97 -12.59
N HIS A 23 -0.48 -0.43 -12.96
CA HIS A 23 -0.63 1.00 -13.20
C HIS A 23 -0.06 1.65 -11.94
N ALA A 24 0.96 2.49 -12.11
CA ALA A 24 1.44 3.36 -11.06
C ALA A 24 0.24 4.22 -10.64
N ALA A 25 -0.49 3.75 -9.62
CA ALA A 25 -1.65 4.45 -9.14
C ALA A 25 -1.14 5.76 -8.54
N SER A 26 -1.69 6.88 -8.97
CA SER A 26 -1.52 8.17 -8.27
C SER A 26 -2.10 8.13 -6.84
N ASN A 27 -2.64 6.98 -6.43
CA ASN A 27 -3.25 6.72 -5.14
C ASN A 27 -2.41 5.69 -4.39
N LEU A 28 -1.99 6.04 -3.17
CA LEU A 28 -1.42 5.10 -2.22
C LEU A 28 -2.55 4.38 -1.49
N VAL A 29 -2.65 3.05 -1.65
CA VAL A 29 -3.57 2.23 -0.85
C VAL A 29 -2.82 1.72 0.38
N PHE A 30 -3.25 2.16 1.56
CA PHE A 30 -2.68 1.78 2.85
C PHE A 30 -3.70 0.96 3.64
N CYS A 31 -3.29 -0.22 4.12
CA CYS A 31 -4.07 -1.06 5.02
C CYS A 31 -3.61 -0.79 6.45
N SER A 32 -4.42 -0.07 7.22
CA SER A 32 -4.17 0.17 8.65
C SER A 32 -4.33 -1.12 9.47
N GLU A 33 -3.60 -1.20 10.59
CA GLU A 33 -3.76 -2.30 11.56
C GLU A 33 -5.13 -2.29 12.28
N GLY A 34 -5.82 -1.13 12.25
CA GLY A 34 -7.17 -0.96 12.78
C GLY A 34 -7.76 0.41 12.43
N SER A 35 -9.05 0.60 12.75
CA SER A 35 -9.70 1.89 12.58
C SER A 35 -9.23 2.88 13.67
N PRO A 36 -8.97 4.16 13.32
CA PRO A 36 -8.75 5.19 14.33
C PRO A 36 -10.04 5.41 15.14
N ALA A 37 -9.88 5.71 16.43
CA ALA A 37 -11.00 6.05 17.32
C ALA A 37 -11.58 7.43 16.97
N GLY A 38 -10.76 8.31 16.40
CA GLY A 38 -11.17 9.60 15.86
C GLY A 38 -10.00 10.37 15.25
N PHE A 39 -10.25 11.62 14.88
CA PHE A 39 -9.27 12.48 14.21
C PHE A 39 -8.90 13.74 15.00
N ASP A 40 -9.40 13.89 16.23
CA ASP A 40 -8.97 14.97 17.13
C ASP A 40 -7.70 14.53 17.89
N PRO A 41 -6.51 15.05 17.53
CA PRO A 41 -5.25 14.63 18.17
C PRO A 41 -5.14 15.07 19.63
N ALA A 42 -6.01 15.96 20.13
CA ALA A 42 -6.06 16.30 21.55
C ALA A 42 -6.83 15.26 22.38
N GLN A 43 -7.70 14.47 21.74
CA GLN A 43 -8.53 13.47 22.40
C GLN A 43 -8.01 12.04 22.21
N TYR A 44 -7.46 11.74 21.03
CA TYR A 44 -7.07 10.40 20.63
C TYR A 44 -5.55 10.30 20.42
N THR A 45 -4.92 9.30 21.02
CA THR A 45 -3.45 9.22 21.15
C THR A 45 -2.90 7.81 20.92
N THR A 46 -3.66 6.94 20.24
CA THR A 46 -3.19 5.58 19.89
C THR A 46 -2.43 5.58 18.56
N GLY A 47 -1.75 4.46 18.26
CA GLY A 47 -0.97 4.32 17.02
C GLY A 47 -1.81 4.53 15.75
N THR A 48 -2.98 3.90 15.67
CA THR A 48 -3.90 4.03 14.52
C THR A 48 -4.43 5.46 14.35
N ASP A 49 -4.63 6.19 15.45
CA ASP A 49 -5.00 7.61 15.40
C ASP A 49 -3.84 8.45 14.85
N TYR A 50 -2.61 8.17 15.25
CA TYR A 50 -1.43 8.89 14.77
C TYR A 50 -1.07 8.58 13.32
N ASP A 51 -1.27 7.34 12.85
CA ASP A 51 -1.09 6.95 11.45
C ASP A 51 -1.99 7.79 10.51
N ALA A 52 -3.21 8.09 10.95
CA ALA A 52 -4.11 8.99 10.24
C ALA A 52 -3.77 10.48 10.48
N THR A 53 -3.70 10.91 11.74
CA THR A 53 -3.67 12.35 12.08
C THR A 53 -2.30 13.01 11.92
N SER A 54 -1.22 12.34 12.35
CA SER A 54 0.10 12.98 12.51
C SER A 54 0.97 12.96 11.27
N VAL A 55 0.64 12.09 10.31
CA VAL A 55 1.44 11.86 9.10
C VAL A 55 0.65 12.18 7.83
N THR A 56 -0.67 11.94 7.80
CA THR A 56 -1.46 12.04 6.55
C THR A 56 -2.48 13.18 6.53
N LEU A 57 -3.19 13.46 7.63
CA LEU A 57 -4.26 14.47 7.65
C LEU A 57 -3.80 15.87 8.07
N PHE A 58 -2.96 15.99 9.11
CA PHE A 58 -2.61 17.29 9.69
C PHE A 58 -1.11 17.54 9.74
N ASN A 59 -0.74 18.82 9.62
CA ASN A 59 0.61 19.27 9.85
C ASN A 59 0.87 19.50 11.35
N ARG A 60 2.09 19.15 11.77
CA ARG A 60 2.59 19.38 13.14
C ARG A 60 3.54 20.57 13.14
N LEU A 61 3.79 21.14 14.32
CA LEU A 61 4.73 22.27 14.47
C LEU A 61 6.15 21.93 14.00
N VAL A 62 6.54 20.66 14.14
CA VAL A 62 7.82 20.13 13.66
C VAL A 62 7.58 18.87 12.86
N GLN A 63 8.26 18.73 11.72
CA GLN A 63 8.24 17.52 10.89
C GLN A 63 9.68 17.12 10.59
N PHE A 64 9.98 15.84 10.77
CA PHE A 64 11.30 15.28 10.52
C PHE A 64 11.29 14.58 9.17
N GLU A 65 12.39 14.70 8.42
CA GLU A 65 12.57 13.89 7.22
C GLU A 65 12.67 12.41 7.59
N ARG A 66 12.17 11.56 6.70
CA ARG A 66 12.13 10.11 6.93
C ARG A 66 13.57 9.58 6.98
N GLY A 67 14.01 9.14 8.16
CA GLY A 67 15.37 8.64 8.38
C GLY A 67 16.38 9.70 8.86
N GLY A 68 15.95 10.95 9.09
CA GLY A 68 16.75 11.99 9.72
C GLY A 68 16.45 12.16 11.22
N THR A 69 17.14 13.12 11.84
CA THR A 69 16.88 13.62 13.21
C THR A 69 16.88 15.14 13.23
#